data_AF-A0A367ISW7-F1
#
_entry.id   AF-A0A367ISW7-F1
#
_cell.length_a   1.000
_cell.length_b   1.000
_cell.length_c   1.000
_cell.angle_alpha   90.00
_cell.angle_beta   90.00
_cell.angle_gamma   90.00
#
_symmetry.space_group_name_H-M   'P 1'
#
loop_
_entity.id
_entity.type
_entity.pdbx_description
1 polymer ?
#
loop_
_entity_poly.entity_id
_entity_poly.type
_entity_poly.pdbx_seq_one_letter_code
_entity_poly.pdbx_strand_id
1 'polypeptide(L)'
;KVEEMENDCNAFNKPKTTQKVRKKRTDLVMFMSPQSPVHFIILKPLELETVKESQLYEYWPVSQKKQRFLNQLYESSYHVYFLFSVIGSKSFQGYGTMSSPVIDMHTLAPHEMYGVVINPQWRFVCKINWESTQHTPIKQIGGCLNPYEQHQPIRYSRDFTLVEPTLGMTLIDADFFNEPTSGEDEGDKGEIP
;
A
#
# COMPACT_ATOMS: atom_id res chain seq x y z
N LYS A 1 -19.35 -34.70 -58.24
CA LYS A 1 -19.57 -35.85 -57.32
C LYS A 1 -19.00 -35.40 -55.99
N VAL A 2 -19.74 -34.68 -55.13
CA VAL A 2 -21.02 -34.99 -54.49
C VAL A 2 -20.98 -36.40 -53.91
N GLU A 3 -20.83 -36.48 -52.59
CA GLU A 3 -21.41 -37.49 -51.72
C GLU A 3 -21.43 -36.90 -50.30
N GLU A 4 -22.62 -36.40 -49.93
CA GLU A 4 -23.09 -36.34 -48.54
C GLU A 4 -23.46 -37.76 -48.11
N MET A 5 -23.16 -38.11 -46.87
CA MET A 5 -24.01 -39.00 -46.08
C MET A 5 -24.07 -38.47 -44.65
N GLU A 6 -25.22 -37.90 -44.33
CA GLU A 6 -25.75 -37.78 -42.97
C GLU A 6 -25.92 -39.20 -42.38
N ASN A 7 -25.68 -39.36 -41.07
CA ASN A 7 -26.73 -39.94 -40.23
C ASN A 7 -26.44 -39.83 -38.72
N ASP A 8 -27.53 -39.43 -38.09
CA ASP A 8 -28.07 -39.82 -36.80
C ASP A 8 -27.65 -39.17 -35.49
N CYS A 9 -28.74 -38.88 -34.80
CA CYS A 9 -29.00 -37.96 -33.73
C CYS A 9 -29.13 -38.67 -32.38
N ASN A 10 -28.98 -37.85 -31.33
CA ASN A 10 -29.65 -37.97 -30.03
C ASN A 10 -29.40 -39.20 -29.15
N ALA A 11 -28.60 -39.00 -28.11
CA ALA A 11 -28.87 -39.57 -26.79
C ALA A 11 -28.89 -38.43 -25.74
N PHE A 12 -30.06 -38.21 -25.16
CA PHE A 12 -30.36 -37.19 -24.15
C PHE A 12 -29.88 -37.60 -22.74
N ASN A 13 -29.20 -36.67 -22.06
CA ASN A 13 -29.11 -36.39 -20.62
C ASN A 13 -28.70 -37.47 -19.58
N LYS A 14 -27.60 -37.18 -18.87
CA LYS A 14 -27.63 -36.66 -17.47
C LYS A 14 -26.25 -36.13 -16.99
N PRO A 15 -26.23 -35.21 -16.00
CA PRO A 15 -25.09 -34.32 -15.72
C PRO A 15 -24.09 -34.96 -14.76
N LYS A 16 -22.79 -34.85 -15.04
CA LYS A 16 -21.75 -35.25 -14.08
C LYS A 16 -20.61 -34.25 -14.02
N THR A 17 -20.66 -33.50 -12.93
CA THR A 17 -19.51 -33.06 -12.13
C THR A 17 -18.63 -31.98 -12.77
N THR A 18 -18.82 -30.76 -12.26
CA THR A 18 -17.85 -29.67 -12.27
C THR A 18 -16.49 -30.17 -11.81
N GLN A 19 -15.63 -30.54 -12.75
CA GLN A 19 -14.20 -30.66 -12.49
C GLN A 19 -13.68 -29.26 -12.18
N LYS A 20 -13.36 -29.03 -10.90
CA LYS A 20 -12.51 -27.92 -10.48
C LYS A 20 -11.22 -28.00 -11.30
N VAL A 21 -11.11 -27.12 -12.29
CA VAL A 21 -9.85 -26.87 -12.98
C VAL A 21 -8.86 -26.44 -11.91
N ARG A 22 -7.94 -27.35 -11.57
CA ARG A 22 -6.77 -27.03 -10.74
C ARG A 22 -5.96 -26.00 -11.52
N LYS A 23 -6.15 -24.72 -11.20
CA LYS A 23 -5.31 -23.62 -11.68
C LYS A 23 -3.88 -24.00 -11.34
N LYS A 24 -3.09 -24.29 -12.38
CA LYS A 24 -1.67 -24.60 -12.23
C LYS A 24 -0.99 -23.38 -11.62
N ARG A 25 0.02 -23.65 -10.80
CA ARG A 25 0.84 -22.67 -10.05
C ARG A 25 1.60 -21.66 -10.94
N THR A 26 1.30 -21.64 -12.24
CA THR A 26 1.87 -20.82 -13.31
C THR A 26 1.07 -19.53 -13.57
N ASP A 27 -0.17 -19.42 -13.09
CA ASP A 27 -1.00 -18.21 -13.28
C ASP A 27 -0.67 -17.08 -12.28
N LEU A 28 0.13 -17.37 -11.25
CA LEU A 28 0.58 -16.40 -10.25
C LEU A 28 1.83 -15.61 -10.67
N VAL A 29 2.44 -15.95 -11.81
CA VAL A 29 3.70 -15.34 -12.29
C VAL A 29 3.45 -14.14 -13.21
N MET A 30 2.19 -13.84 -13.59
CA MET A 30 1.85 -12.67 -14.41
C MET A 30 1.34 -11.44 -13.63
N PHE A 31 1.12 -11.53 -12.31
CA PHE A 31 0.56 -10.43 -11.52
C PHE A 31 1.58 -9.55 -10.80
N MET A 32 2.86 -9.88 -10.89
CA MET A 32 3.92 -8.89 -10.78
C MET A 32 4.18 -8.47 -12.22
N SER A 33 3.76 -7.29 -12.67
CA SER A 33 4.45 -6.72 -13.83
C SER A 33 5.88 -6.50 -13.37
N PRO A 34 6.89 -7.24 -13.86
CA PRO A 34 8.25 -7.12 -13.36
C PRO A 34 8.92 -5.79 -13.76
N GLN A 35 8.14 -4.82 -14.27
CA GLN A 35 8.61 -3.58 -14.87
C GLN A 35 7.77 -2.35 -14.51
N SER A 36 6.90 -2.39 -13.49
CA SER A 36 6.28 -1.14 -13.06
C SER A 36 7.38 -0.22 -12.51
N PRO A 37 7.60 0.97 -13.09
CA PRO A 37 8.58 1.92 -12.58
C PRO A 37 8.18 2.45 -11.20
N VAL A 38 6.93 2.26 -10.78
CA VAL A 38 6.37 2.80 -9.55
C VAL A 38 5.71 1.68 -8.74
N HIS A 39 6.00 1.65 -7.44
CA HIS A 39 5.41 0.71 -6.49
C HIS A 39 4.75 1.45 -5.34
N PHE A 40 3.66 0.88 -4.82
CA PHE A 40 2.92 1.40 -3.68
C PHE A 40 2.84 0.34 -2.58
N ILE A 41 3.13 0.75 -1.35
CA ILE A 41 3.13 -0.14 -0.18
C ILE A 41 2.31 0.49 0.94
N ILE A 42 1.37 -0.27 1.51
CA ILE A 42 0.67 0.14 2.71
C ILE A 42 1.50 -0.24 3.94
N LEU A 43 1.77 0.75 4.79
CA LEU A 43 2.41 0.57 6.09
C LEU A 43 1.38 0.70 7.20
N LYS A 44 1.43 -0.22 8.17
CA LYS A 44 0.48 -0.35 9.27
C LYS A 44 1.19 -0.18 10.62
N PRO A 45 1.66 1.03 10.97
CA PRO A 45 2.23 1.26 12.28
C PRO A 45 1.21 1.03 13.40
N LEU A 46 1.71 0.58 14.55
CA LEU A 46 0.90 0.40 15.75
C LEU A 46 0.61 1.74 16.43
N GLU A 47 1.59 2.65 16.41
CA GLU A 47 1.54 3.90 17.16
C GLU A 47 1.53 5.08 16.18
N LEU A 48 0.64 6.04 16.44
CA LEU A 48 0.59 7.30 15.70
C LEU A 48 1.89 8.11 15.90
N GLU A 49 2.52 7.97 17.08
CA GLU A 49 3.73 8.71 17.40
C GLU A 49 4.88 8.36 16.46
N THR A 50 5.03 7.09 16.08
CA THR A 50 6.04 6.68 15.06
C THR A 50 5.83 7.38 13.72
N VAL A 51 4.57 7.65 13.34
CA VAL A 51 4.27 8.39 12.11
C VAL A 51 4.65 9.86 12.26
N LYS A 52 4.35 10.48 13.40
CA LYS A 52 4.71 11.88 13.68
C LYS A 52 6.22 12.08 13.73
N GLU A 53 6.95 11.16 14.38
CA GLU A 53 8.42 11.15 14.38
C GLU A 53 8.95 11.03 12.94
N SER A 54 8.37 10.15 12.13
CA SER A 54 8.75 10.02 10.72
C SER A 54 8.48 11.28 9.90
N GLN A 55 7.36 11.96 10.14
CA GLN A 55 7.02 13.23 9.49
C GLN A 55 7.96 14.36 9.92
N LEU A 56 8.40 14.37 11.18
CA LEU A 56 9.31 15.39 11.72
C LEU A 56 10.75 15.19 11.24
N TYR A 57 11.21 13.94 11.22
CA TYR A 57 12.61 13.63 10.97
C TYR A 57 12.91 13.14 9.55
N GLU A 58 11.89 12.83 8.75
CA GLU A 58 12.02 12.29 7.38
C GLU A 58 12.65 10.89 7.31
N TYR A 59 12.47 10.07 8.34
CA TYR A 59 12.93 8.68 8.36
C TYR A 59 11.85 7.73 8.82
N TRP A 60 11.92 6.49 8.32
CA TRP A 60 11.04 5.41 8.75
C TRP A 60 11.81 4.22 9.30
N PRO A 61 11.42 3.70 10.48
CA PRO A 61 11.99 2.47 11.01
C PRO A 61 11.56 1.26 10.18
N VAL A 62 12.53 0.44 9.83
CA VAL A 62 12.33 -0.78 9.04
C VAL A 62 12.77 -1.98 9.86
N SER A 63 12.00 -3.07 9.82
CA SER A 63 12.46 -4.32 10.43
C SER A 63 13.58 -4.97 9.60
N GLN A 64 14.55 -5.60 10.25
CA GLN A 64 15.67 -6.28 9.57
C GLN A 64 15.22 -7.26 8.47
N LYS A 65 14.08 -7.95 8.68
CA LYS A 65 13.50 -8.89 7.71
C LYS A 65 13.03 -8.22 6.43
N LYS A 66 12.66 -6.95 6.48
CA LYS A 66 12.12 -6.17 5.35
C LYS A 66 13.18 -5.35 4.62
N GLN A 67 14.36 -5.17 5.21
CA GLN A 67 15.47 -4.42 4.63
C GLN A 67 15.79 -4.85 3.19
N ARG A 68 16.05 -6.15 2.96
CA ARG A 68 16.41 -6.67 1.63
C ARG A 68 15.31 -6.43 0.59
N PHE A 69 14.06 -6.63 1.00
CA PHE A 69 12.91 -6.43 0.13
C PHE A 69 12.76 -4.96 -0.29
N LEU A 70 12.85 -4.04 0.66
CA LEU A 70 12.76 -2.60 0.36
C LEU A 70 13.93 -2.11 -0.48
N ASN A 71 15.16 -2.55 -0.19
CA ASN A 71 16.32 -2.16 -0.99
C ASN A 71 16.20 -2.66 -2.44
N GLN A 72 15.78 -3.91 -2.63
CA GLN A 72 15.56 -4.44 -3.98
C GLN A 72 14.47 -3.65 -4.72
N LEU A 73 13.38 -3.28 -4.05
CA LEU A 73 12.34 -2.43 -4.65
C LEU A 73 12.88 -1.04 -5.00
N TYR A 74 13.59 -0.40 -4.09
CA TYR A 74 14.18 0.92 -4.29
C TYR A 74 15.16 0.94 -5.47
N GLU A 75 16.04 -0.06 -5.57
CA GLU A 75 17.05 -0.15 -6.65
C GLU A 75 16.44 -0.45 -8.02
N SER A 76 15.26 -1.08 -8.07
CA SER A 76 14.60 -1.51 -9.31
C SER A 76 13.42 -0.65 -9.73
N SER A 77 13.09 0.41 -8.98
CA SER A 77 11.95 1.30 -9.22
C SER A 77 12.40 2.74 -9.36
N TYR A 78 11.65 3.55 -10.11
CA TYR A 78 11.77 5.01 -10.07
C TYR A 78 11.21 5.57 -8.76
N HIS A 79 10.06 5.05 -8.31
CA HIS A 79 9.44 5.49 -7.06
C HIS A 79 8.89 4.30 -6.26
N VAL A 80 9.07 4.36 -4.95
CA VAL A 80 8.42 3.48 -3.98
C VAL A 80 7.64 4.35 -3.00
N TYR A 81 6.32 4.34 -3.13
CA TYR A 81 5.41 5.07 -2.27
C TYR A 81 5.06 4.26 -1.03
N PHE A 82 5.08 4.93 0.13
CA PHE A 82 4.57 4.43 1.39
C PHE A 82 3.27 5.14 1.73
N LEU A 83 2.21 4.36 1.89
CA LEU A 83 0.87 4.82 2.29
C LEU A 83 0.67 4.46 3.77
N PHE A 84 0.60 5.45 4.65
CA PHE A 84 0.58 5.22 6.10
C PHE A 84 -0.85 5.12 6.62
N SER A 85 -1.16 4.03 7.31
CA SER A 85 -2.46 3.84 7.96
C SER A 85 -2.29 3.13 9.31
N VAL A 86 -2.23 3.91 10.38
CA VAL A 86 -2.13 3.46 11.76
C VAL A 86 -3.22 2.44 12.07
N ILE A 87 -2.84 1.36 12.74
CA ILE A 87 -3.76 0.30 13.11
C ILE A 87 -4.87 0.85 14.02
N GLY A 88 -6.12 0.63 13.62
CA GLY A 88 -7.29 1.09 14.38
C GLY A 88 -7.69 2.56 14.18
N SER A 89 -6.90 3.37 13.47
CA SER A 89 -7.21 4.80 13.25
C SER A 89 -8.44 5.05 12.37
N LYS A 90 -8.80 4.07 11.54
CA LYS A 90 -9.82 4.21 10.49
C LYS A 90 -9.52 5.36 9.52
N SER A 91 -8.24 5.67 9.31
CA SER A 91 -7.77 6.68 8.36
C SER A 91 -6.38 6.35 7.81
N PHE A 92 -6.00 7.02 6.73
CA PHE A 92 -4.62 7.20 6.34
C PHE A 92 -4.07 8.47 6.98
N GLN A 93 -2.78 8.47 7.33
CA GLN A 93 -2.07 9.57 7.99
C GLN A 93 -1.21 10.38 7.01
N GLY A 94 -1.22 10.01 5.73
CA GLY A 94 -0.35 10.60 4.72
C GLY A 94 0.35 9.56 3.86
N TYR A 95 1.18 10.07 2.96
CA TYR A 95 2.06 9.29 2.11
C TYR A 95 3.36 10.04 1.80
N GLY A 96 4.35 9.27 1.37
CA GLY A 96 5.62 9.78 0.89
C GLY A 96 6.40 8.75 0.09
N THR A 97 7.52 9.15 -0.47
CA THR A 97 8.39 8.30 -1.27
C THR A 97 9.66 7.91 -0.52
N MET A 98 10.08 6.65 -0.65
CA MET A 98 11.38 6.19 -0.15
C MET A 98 12.49 6.91 -0.95
N SER A 99 13.36 7.64 -0.24
CA SER A 99 14.39 8.51 -0.84
C SER A 99 15.81 8.05 -0.55
N SER A 100 15.99 6.94 0.17
CA SER A 100 17.27 6.28 0.37
C SER A 100 17.09 4.77 0.52
N PRO A 101 18.15 3.96 0.29
CA PRO A 101 18.16 2.58 0.77
C PRO A 101 18.04 2.53 2.30
N VAL A 102 17.66 1.36 2.81
CA VAL A 102 17.63 1.07 4.24
C VAL A 102 19.04 0.87 4.77
N ILE A 103 19.42 1.69 5.73
CA ILE A 103 20.72 1.70 6.42
C ILE A 103 20.60 1.20 7.85
N ASP A 104 21.69 0.72 8.43
CA ASP A 104 21.81 0.46 9.88
C ASP A 104 22.39 1.69 10.57
N MET A 105 21.60 2.39 11.38
CA MET A 105 22.04 3.62 12.07
C MET A 105 23.25 3.39 12.97
N HIS A 106 23.44 2.18 13.48
CA HIS A 106 24.58 1.85 14.34
C HIS A 106 25.89 1.76 13.56
N THR A 107 25.83 1.71 12.22
CA THR A 107 27.01 1.69 11.36
C THR A 107 27.43 3.07 10.87
N LEU A 108 26.61 4.10 11.14
CA LEU A 108 26.93 5.47 10.76
C LEU A 108 28.06 6.03 11.61
N ALA A 109 28.94 6.81 10.99
CA ALA A 109 29.96 7.55 11.72
C ALA A 109 29.30 8.65 12.58
N PRO A 110 29.92 9.11 13.69
CA PRO A 110 29.33 10.12 14.56
C PRO A 110 28.90 11.40 13.84
N HIS A 111 29.68 11.85 12.85
CA HIS A 111 29.36 13.03 12.05
C HIS A 111 28.13 12.84 11.15
N GLU A 112 27.89 11.61 10.68
CA GLU A 112 26.68 11.22 9.96
C GLU A 112 25.50 11.06 10.92
N MET A 113 25.76 10.71 12.18
CA MET A 113 24.77 10.52 13.24
C MET A 113 24.17 11.84 13.77
N TYR A 114 24.93 12.95 13.80
CA TYR A 114 24.44 14.23 14.37
C TYR A 114 23.22 14.83 13.63
N GLY A 115 22.97 14.44 12.37
CA GLY A 115 21.75 14.78 11.63
C GLY A 115 20.63 13.74 11.70
N VAL A 116 20.80 12.69 12.53
CA VAL A 116 20.04 11.42 12.48
C VAL A 116 19.68 10.94 13.90
N VAL A 117 19.71 11.81 14.92
CA VAL A 117 19.19 11.48 16.27
C VAL A 117 17.66 11.54 16.23
N ILE A 118 17.06 10.56 15.57
CA ILE A 118 15.64 10.47 15.22
C ILE A 118 14.86 9.80 16.36
N ASN A 119 15.30 8.60 16.73
CA ASN A 119 14.80 7.81 17.85
C ASN A 119 15.82 6.69 18.12
N PRO A 120 16.42 6.58 19.33
CA PRO A 120 17.47 5.60 19.61
C PRO A 120 16.99 4.13 19.54
N GLN A 121 15.68 3.89 19.49
CA GLN A 121 15.11 2.55 19.32
C GLN A 121 15.09 2.12 17.84
N TRP A 122 15.24 3.05 16.91
CA TRP A 122 15.24 2.73 15.49
C TRP A 122 16.64 2.25 15.10
N ARG A 123 16.76 0.99 14.69
CA ARG A 123 18.04 0.45 14.25
C ARG A 123 18.23 0.60 12.75
N PHE A 124 17.31 0.05 11.97
CA PHE A 124 17.33 0.15 10.52
C PHE A 124 16.33 1.20 10.09
N VAL A 125 16.76 2.13 9.22
CA VAL A 125 15.93 3.22 8.75
C VAL A 125 16.12 3.46 7.26
N CYS A 126 15.11 4.01 6.61
CA CYS A 126 15.24 4.63 5.29
C CYS A 126 14.72 6.06 5.36
N LYS A 127 15.27 6.95 4.53
CA LYS A 127 14.73 8.30 4.36
C LYS A 127 13.42 8.26 3.59
N ILE A 128 12.53 9.17 3.93
CA ILE A 128 11.26 9.40 3.27
C ILE A 128 11.17 10.86 2.87
N ASN A 129 10.79 11.11 1.63
CA ASN A 129 10.26 12.41 1.22
C ASN A 129 8.74 12.41 1.43
N TRP A 130 8.24 13.07 2.47
CA TRP A 130 6.81 13.16 2.73
C TRP A 130 6.15 14.11 1.73
N GLU A 131 5.13 13.61 1.03
CA GLU A 131 4.42 14.38 -0.01
C GLU A 131 3.06 14.88 0.51
N SER A 132 2.43 14.13 1.41
CA SER A 132 1.27 14.61 2.17
C SER A 132 1.23 14.03 3.57
N THR A 133 0.84 14.86 4.53
CA THR A 133 0.57 14.50 5.92
C THR A 133 -0.93 14.62 6.28
N GLN A 134 -1.78 14.87 5.28
CA GLN A 134 -3.22 15.02 5.49
C GLN A 134 -3.88 13.70 5.91
N HIS A 135 -4.88 13.80 6.77
CA HIS A 135 -5.59 12.63 7.28
C HIS A 135 -6.79 12.29 6.39
N THR A 136 -6.77 11.15 5.72
CA THR A 136 -7.88 10.69 4.88
C THR A 136 -8.73 9.64 5.59
N PRO A 137 -10.02 9.87 5.87
CA PRO A 137 -10.90 8.87 6.46
C PRO A 137 -11.05 7.61 5.59
N ILE A 138 -10.93 6.43 6.20
CA ILE A 138 -10.99 5.14 5.47
C ILE A 138 -12.34 4.87 4.83
N LYS A 139 -13.41 5.55 5.27
CA LYS A 139 -14.75 5.44 4.67
C LYS A 139 -14.76 5.92 3.21
N GLN A 140 -13.96 6.93 2.89
CA GLN A 140 -13.90 7.51 1.54
C GLN A 140 -13.27 6.55 0.52
N ILE A 141 -12.33 5.72 0.97
CA ILE A 141 -11.54 4.79 0.13
C ILE A 141 -11.87 3.31 0.40
N GLY A 142 -12.78 3.03 1.34
CA GLY A 142 -13.05 1.68 1.83
C GLY A 142 -13.69 0.77 0.78
N GLY A 143 -14.23 1.32 -0.30
CA GLY A 143 -14.74 0.60 -1.47
C GLY A 143 -13.68 0.21 -2.49
N CYS A 144 -12.47 0.76 -2.40
CA CYS A 144 -11.37 0.43 -3.31
C CYS A 144 -10.88 -1.00 -3.06
N LEU A 145 -10.81 -1.80 -4.12
CA LEU A 145 -10.40 -3.20 -4.08
C LEU A 145 -9.00 -3.34 -4.67
N ASN A 146 -8.10 -4.00 -3.96
CA ASN A 146 -6.72 -4.20 -4.43
C ASN A 146 -6.59 -5.49 -5.26
N PRO A 147 -6.35 -5.41 -6.59
CA PRO A 147 -6.19 -6.60 -7.44
C PRO A 147 -5.06 -7.54 -7.00
N TYR A 148 -3.98 -7.00 -6.42
CA TYR A 148 -2.85 -7.79 -5.92
C TYR A 148 -3.20 -8.68 -4.72
N GLU A 149 -4.26 -8.34 -4.00
CA GLU A 149 -4.75 -9.08 -2.82
C GLU A 149 -6.14 -9.67 -3.08
N GLN A 150 -6.33 -10.36 -4.21
CA GLN A 150 -7.59 -11.04 -4.55
C GLN A 150 -8.82 -10.10 -4.52
N HIS A 151 -8.64 -8.83 -4.89
CA HIS A 151 -9.68 -7.80 -4.81
C HIS A 151 -10.25 -7.62 -3.40
N GLN A 152 -9.45 -7.83 -2.36
CA GLN A 152 -9.84 -7.47 -1.00
C GLN A 152 -9.94 -5.93 -0.86
N PRO A 153 -10.91 -5.43 -0.08
CA PRO A 153 -10.99 -4.01 0.25
C PRO A 153 -9.70 -3.51 0.89
N ILE A 154 -9.20 -2.37 0.44
CA ILE A 154 -7.90 -1.82 0.85
C ILE A 154 -7.80 -1.58 2.36
N ARG A 155 -8.93 -1.34 3.02
CA ARG A 155 -9.03 -1.17 4.47
C ARG A 155 -8.57 -2.40 5.27
N TYR A 156 -8.58 -3.59 4.66
CA TYR A 156 -8.16 -4.84 5.28
C TYR A 156 -6.69 -5.20 4.99
N SER A 157 -5.94 -4.31 4.34
CA SER A 157 -4.53 -4.52 4.04
C SER A 157 -3.70 -4.71 5.31
N ARG A 158 -2.73 -5.63 5.26
CA ARG A 158 -1.73 -5.85 6.31
C ARG A 158 -0.53 -4.94 6.10
N ASP A 159 0.38 -4.95 7.06
CA ASP A 159 1.67 -4.26 6.92
C ASP A 159 2.46 -4.80 5.72
N PHE A 160 3.07 -3.90 4.94
CA PHE A 160 3.75 -4.19 3.68
C PHE A 160 2.87 -4.80 2.58
N THR A 161 1.58 -4.47 2.54
CA THR A 161 0.72 -4.87 1.41
C THR A 161 1.11 -4.07 0.17
N LEU A 162 1.42 -4.75 -0.92
CA LEU A 162 1.63 -4.11 -2.23
C LEU A 162 0.29 -3.73 -2.85
N VAL A 163 0.24 -2.55 -3.45
CA VAL A 163 -0.95 -2.02 -4.12
C VAL A 163 -0.68 -1.95 -5.62
N GLU A 164 -1.69 -2.33 -6.42
CA GLU A 164 -1.62 -2.20 -7.87
C GLU A 164 -1.40 -0.72 -8.27
N PRO A 165 -0.51 -0.41 -9.23
CA PRO A 165 -0.11 0.97 -9.51
C PRO A 165 -1.25 1.93 -9.85
N THR A 166 -2.23 1.51 -10.66
CA THR A 166 -3.38 2.36 -11.02
C THR A 166 -4.19 2.73 -9.78
N LEU A 167 -4.47 1.74 -8.93
CA LEU A 167 -5.11 1.96 -7.63
C LEU A 167 -4.24 2.84 -6.72
N GLY A 168 -2.93 2.60 -6.67
CA GLY A 168 -1.98 3.40 -5.90
C GLY A 168 -2.03 4.87 -6.28
N MET A 169 -1.99 5.17 -7.59
CA MET A 169 -2.15 6.52 -8.11
C MET A 169 -3.50 7.13 -7.73
N THR A 170 -4.60 6.38 -7.87
CA THR A 170 -5.93 6.87 -7.44
C THR A 170 -5.96 7.26 -5.96
N LEU A 171 -5.26 6.52 -5.08
CA LEU A 171 -5.23 6.81 -3.65
C LEU A 171 -4.47 8.09 -3.31
N ILE A 172 -3.45 8.46 -4.11
CA ILE A 172 -2.64 9.67 -3.89
C ILE A 172 -3.13 10.89 -4.70
N ASP A 173 -3.80 10.65 -5.83
CA ASP A 173 -4.27 11.67 -6.79
C ASP A 173 -5.64 12.25 -6.42
N ALA A 174 -6.59 11.40 -6.02
CA ALA A 174 -7.90 11.90 -5.66
C ALA A 174 -7.79 12.89 -4.49
N ASP A 175 -8.72 13.83 -4.43
CA ASP A 175 -8.84 14.94 -3.45
C ASP A 175 -8.79 14.51 -1.96
N PHE A 176 -8.60 13.22 -1.68
CA PHE A 176 -8.33 12.57 -0.39
C PHE A 176 -7.25 13.23 0.47
N PHE A 177 -6.24 13.86 -0.14
CA PHE A 177 -5.17 14.58 0.55
C PHE A 177 -5.18 16.10 0.28
N ASN A 178 -6.13 16.61 -0.50
CA ASN A 178 -6.16 18.00 -0.97
C ASN A 178 -7.39 18.80 -0.50
N GLU A 179 -8.22 18.32 0.44
CA GLU A 179 -9.27 19.18 1.00
C GLU A 179 -8.64 20.32 1.84
N PRO A 180 -8.94 21.60 1.54
CA PRO A 180 -8.60 22.69 2.44
C PRO A 180 -9.40 22.49 3.72
N THR A 181 -8.73 22.56 4.88
CA THR A 181 -9.39 22.60 6.18
C THR A 181 -10.29 23.83 6.25
N SER A 182 -11.56 23.71 5.86
CA SER A 182 -12.56 24.71 6.18
C SER A 182 -12.82 24.61 7.67
N GLY A 183 -12.36 25.63 8.41
CA GLY A 183 -12.52 25.74 9.85
C GLY A 183 -13.98 25.62 10.26
N GLU A 184 -14.27 24.66 11.11
CA GLU A 184 -15.41 24.70 12.01
C GLU A 184 -14.95 25.47 13.26
N ASP A 185 -15.02 26.80 13.19
CA ASP A 185 -15.13 27.60 14.40
C ASP A 185 -16.54 27.40 14.95
N GLU A 186 -16.62 26.79 16.13
CA GLU A 186 -17.84 26.61 16.92
C GLU A 186 -18.54 27.95 17.15
N GLY A 187 -19.62 28.17 16.42
CA GLY A 187 -20.65 29.15 16.76
C GLY A 187 -21.92 28.42 17.19
N ASP A 188 -22.04 28.05 18.47
CA ASP A 188 -23.35 28.08 19.15
C ASP A 188 -23.19 28.04 20.69
N LYS A 189 -23.12 29.21 21.33
CA LYS A 189 -23.44 29.33 22.76
C LYS A 189 -24.95 29.54 22.88
N GLY A 190 -25.67 28.43 22.82
CA GLY A 190 -27.08 28.35 23.17
C GLY A 190 -27.31 28.55 24.67
N GLU A 191 -28.32 29.36 24.96
CA GLU A 191 -28.75 29.92 26.24
C GLU A 191 -29.06 28.90 27.36
N ILE A 192 -28.80 29.34 28.60
CA ILE A 192 -29.22 28.70 29.85
C ILE A 192 -30.56 29.33 30.28
N PRO A 193 -31.59 28.54 30.66
CA PRO A 193 -32.60 28.99 31.62
C PRO A 193 -32.16 28.75 33.07
#